data_AF-A0A940PAW2-F1
#
_entry.id   AF-A0A940PAW2-F1
#
_cell.length_a   1.000
_cell.length_b   1.000
_cell.length_c   1.000
_cell.angle_alpha   90.00
_cell.angle_beta   90.00
_cell.angle_gamma   90.00
#
_symmetry.space_group_name_H-M   'P 1'
#
loop_
_entity.id
_entity.type
_entity.pdbx_description
1 polymer ?
#
loop_
_entity_poly.entity_id
_entity_poly.type
_entity_poly.pdbx_seq_one_letter_code
_entity_poly.pdbx_strand_id
1 'polypeptide(L)'
;DVIEWSQELTEEKCIPNEIITLSGGKVSGRLIGGNLYTIGNIWGTPYMPEIRKDDILFIEDTEEWACSVERTLAQLKICGVFDMIGGLIIGKCRQFQHYGTEKTYYEFIYDYLNGPNYPVLAECDFSHCAPMLTLPIGITAKLDADAQTIELVR
;
A
#
# COMPACT_ATOMS: atom_id res chain seq x y z
N ASP A 1 -22.05 -29.49 3.39
CA ASP A 1 -20.76 -29.24 4.05
C ASP A 1 -20.62 -27.76 4.34
N VAL A 2 -20.78 -27.37 5.60
CA VAL A 2 -20.57 -25.98 6.04
C VAL A 2 -19.12 -25.88 6.43
N ILE A 3 -18.37 -24.97 5.80
CA ILE A 3 -16.99 -24.68 6.18
C ILE A 3 -17.03 -24.12 7.60
N GLU A 4 -16.46 -24.85 8.57
CA GLU A 4 -16.24 -24.36 9.93
C GLU A 4 -15.07 -23.37 9.94
N TRP A 5 -15.38 -22.09 9.77
CA TRP A 5 -14.42 -20.98 9.81
C TRP A 5 -13.65 -20.85 11.14
N SER A 6 -14.02 -21.60 12.17
CA SER A 6 -13.41 -21.53 13.50
C SER A 6 -12.13 -22.36 13.66
N GLN A 7 -11.76 -23.20 12.68
CA GLN A 7 -10.65 -24.16 12.85
C GLN A 7 -9.31 -23.73 12.20
N GLU A 8 -9.26 -22.62 11.48
CA GLU A 8 -8.02 -22.09 10.87
C GLU A 8 -7.53 -20.80 11.53
N LEU A 9 -7.59 -20.74 12.88
CA LEU A 9 -6.85 -19.71 13.60
C LEU A 9 -5.40 -20.17 13.72
N THR A 10 -4.60 -19.95 12.66
CA THR A 10 -3.14 -19.92 12.82
C THR A 10 -2.84 -18.85 13.85
N GLU A 11 -2.09 -19.18 14.91
CA GLU A 11 -1.62 -18.18 15.88
C GLU A 11 -0.90 -17.06 15.13
N GLU A 12 -1.53 -15.88 15.06
CA GLU A 12 -0.90 -14.73 14.45
C GLU A 12 0.26 -14.28 15.34
N LYS A 13 1.47 -14.34 14.78
CA LYS A 13 2.67 -13.93 15.50
C LYS A 13 2.63 -12.42 15.70
N CYS A 14 2.43 -12.00 16.94
CA CYS A 14 2.60 -10.60 17.32
C CYS A 14 4.08 -10.22 17.20
N ILE A 15 4.36 -9.16 16.44
CA ILE A 15 5.68 -8.57 16.27
C ILE A 15 5.65 -7.11 16.76
N PRO A 16 6.79 -6.55 17.22
CA PRO A 16 6.86 -5.12 17.50
C PRO A 16 6.41 -4.31 16.28
N ASN A 17 5.54 -3.33 16.51
CA ASN A 17 5.02 -2.49 15.45
C ASN A 17 6.00 -1.35 15.12
N GLU A 18 6.30 -1.16 13.85
CA GLU A 18 7.20 -0.13 13.36
C GLU A 18 6.73 0.37 11.99
N ILE A 19 6.68 1.69 11.82
CA ILE A 19 6.51 2.35 10.52
C ILE A 19 7.90 2.57 9.94
N ILE A 20 8.07 2.34 8.64
CA ILE A 20 9.36 2.46 7.97
C ILE A 20 9.33 3.64 7.00
N THR A 21 10.31 4.53 7.10
CA THR A 21 10.54 5.59 6.12
C THR A 21 11.47 5.09 5.03
N LEU A 22 10.96 4.94 3.80
CA LEU A 22 11.76 4.50 2.65
C LEU A 22 12.30 5.69 1.84
N SER A 23 11.51 6.75 1.75
CA SER A 23 11.91 8.03 1.15
C SER A 23 11.31 9.17 1.96
N GLY A 24 12.14 10.15 2.34
CA GLY A 24 11.75 11.26 3.20
C GLY A 24 10.93 12.33 2.49
N GLY A 25 10.59 13.39 3.23
CA GLY A 25 9.86 14.55 2.74
C GLY A 25 8.37 14.57 3.09
N LYS A 26 7.67 15.57 2.54
CA LYS A 26 6.29 15.90 2.91
C LYS A 26 5.44 16.21 1.69
N VAL A 27 4.17 15.79 1.74
CA VAL A 27 3.19 16.10 0.71
C VAL A 27 1.81 16.29 1.33
N SER A 28 1.01 17.17 0.74
CA SER A 28 -0.42 17.30 1.04
C SER A 28 -1.19 16.95 -0.23
N GLY A 29 -2.08 15.97 -0.15
CA GLY A 29 -2.76 15.43 -1.32
C GLY A 29 -4.03 14.70 -0.93
N ARG A 30 -4.85 14.36 -1.93
CA ARG A 30 -6.03 13.53 -1.71
C ARG A 30 -5.59 12.09 -1.49
N LEU A 31 -6.10 11.46 -0.43
CA LEU A 31 -5.83 10.07 -0.11
C LEU A 31 -6.70 9.15 -0.99
N ILE A 32 -6.07 8.35 -1.85
CA ILE A 32 -6.72 7.39 -2.75
C ILE A 32 -5.97 6.06 -2.70
N GLY A 33 -6.66 4.93 -2.76
CA GLY A 33 -5.98 3.65 -2.60
C GLY A 33 -6.85 2.53 -2.07
N GLY A 34 -6.18 1.52 -1.49
CA GLY A 34 -6.77 0.32 -0.93
C GLY A 34 -5.98 -0.93 -1.32
N ASN A 35 -6.69 -2.03 -1.52
CA ASN A 35 -6.10 -3.28 -1.96
C ASN A 35 -5.54 -3.17 -3.40
N LEU A 36 -4.24 -3.41 -3.59
CA LEU A 36 -3.55 -3.23 -4.87
C LEU A 36 -4.08 -4.19 -5.93
N TYR A 37 -4.24 -5.47 -5.59
CA TYR A 37 -4.82 -6.46 -6.50
C TYR A 37 -6.23 -6.04 -6.98
N THR A 38 -7.07 -5.54 -6.08
CA THR A 38 -8.44 -5.09 -6.37
C THR A 38 -8.46 -3.83 -7.24
N ILE A 39 -7.54 -2.88 -7.00
CA ILE A 39 -7.38 -1.70 -7.86
C ILE A 39 -7.11 -2.13 -9.31
N GLY A 40 -6.25 -3.13 -9.51
CA GLY A 40 -5.94 -3.68 -10.83
C GLY A 40 -7.19 -4.18 -11.58
N ASN A 41 -8.16 -4.75 -10.85
CA ASN A 41 -9.37 -5.35 -11.42
C ASN A 41 -10.43 -4.33 -11.86
N ILE A 42 -10.44 -3.13 -11.30
CA ILE A 42 -11.38 -2.06 -11.67
C ILE A 42 -10.76 -0.99 -12.58
N TRP A 43 -9.47 -1.12 -12.89
CA TRP A 43 -8.73 -0.13 -13.65
C TRP A 43 -9.34 0.13 -15.02
N GLY A 44 -9.49 1.41 -15.38
CA GLY A 44 -10.10 1.83 -16.65
C GLY A 44 -11.63 1.74 -16.71
N THR A 45 -12.29 1.26 -15.65
CA THR A 45 -13.76 1.33 -15.54
C THR A 45 -14.21 2.70 -15.02
N PRO A 46 -15.51 3.06 -15.17
CA PRO A 46 -16.05 4.28 -14.56
C PRO A 46 -16.02 4.31 -13.02
N TYR A 47 -15.70 3.18 -12.37
CA TYR A 47 -15.65 3.06 -10.91
C TYR A 47 -14.27 3.31 -10.32
N MET A 48 -13.21 3.26 -11.13
CA MET A 48 -11.87 3.63 -10.69
C MET A 48 -11.79 5.15 -10.61
N PRO A 49 -11.52 5.75 -9.43
CA PRO A 49 -11.30 7.18 -9.34
C PRO A 49 -10.06 7.57 -10.16
N GLU A 50 -10.17 8.66 -10.92
CA GLU A 50 -9.02 9.25 -11.61
C GLU A 50 -7.93 9.59 -10.60
N ILE A 51 -6.69 9.15 -10.88
CA ILE A 51 -5.50 9.56 -10.13
C ILE A 51 -5.10 10.96 -10.60
N ARG A 52 -4.98 11.88 -9.64
CA ARG A 52 -4.65 13.27 -9.89
C ARG A 52 -3.24 13.57 -9.45
N LYS A 53 -2.72 14.69 -9.95
CA LYS A 53 -1.41 15.18 -9.56
C LYS A 53 -1.39 15.44 -8.05
N ASP A 54 -0.29 15.02 -7.42
CA ASP A 54 -0.03 15.14 -5.99
C ASP A 54 -0.98 14.32 -5.08
N ASP A 55 -1.78 13.41 -5.65
CA ASP A 55 -2.53 12.43 -4.85
C ASP A 55 -1.57 11.59 -3.99
N ILE A 56 -2.02 11.22 -2.79
CA ILE A 56 -1.32 10.28 -1.93
C ILE A 56 -1.93 8.91 -2.18
N LEU A 57 -1.15 8.03 -2.80
CA LEU A 57 -1.57 6.66 -3.06
C LEU A 57 -1.27 5.81 -1.82
N PHE A 58 -2.25 5.08 -1.31
CA PHE A 58 -2.02 4.05 -0.30
C PHE A 58 -2.37 2.67 -0.86
N ILE A 59 -1.47 1.70 -0.71
CA ILE A 59 -1.64 0.35 -1.24
C ILE A 59 -1.34 -0.70 -0.19
N GLU A 60 -2.10 -1.77 -0.22
CA GLU A 60 -1.88 -2.95 0.62
C GLU A 60 -2.28 -4.21 -0.16
N ASP A 61 -1.80 -5.36 0.28
CA ASP A 61 -2.22 -6.68 -0.19
C ASP A 61 -2.15 -7.67 0.99
N THR A 62 -2.68 -8.87 0.78
CA THR A 62 -2.59 -9.98 1.73
C THR A 62 -2.36 -11.29 0.99
N GLU A 63 -1.49 -12.14 1.54
CA GLU A 63 -1.20 -13.49 1.04
C GLU A 63 -0.74 -13.53 -0.43
N GLU A 64 -0.29 -12.40 -0.96
CA GLU A 64 0.02 -12.23 -2.38
C GLU A 64 1.42 -12.70 -2.77
N TRP A 65 1.56 -12.99 -4.07
CA TRP A 65 2.80 -13.46 -4.67
C TRP A 65 3.58 -12.30 -5.27
N ALA A 66 4.91 -12.31 -5.14
CA ALA A 66 5.78 -11.28 -5.72
C ALA A 66 5.48 -11.03 -7.21
N CYS A 67 5.21 -12.08 -8.00
CA CYS A 67 4.86 -11.95 -9.41
C CYS A 67 3.51 -11.27 -9.66
N SER A 68 2.51 -11.49 -8.78
CA SER A 68 1.20 -10.84 -8.86
C SER A 68 1.33 -9.35 -8.58
N VAL A 69 2.06 -9.02 -7.53
CA VAL A 69 2.38 -7.64 -7.12
C VAL A 69 3.12 -6.92 -8.25
N GLU A 70 4.18 -7.53 -8.78
CA GLU A 70 4.97 -6.98 -9.89
C GLU A 70 4.12 -6.66 -11.11
N ARG A 71 3.23 -7.58 -11.50
CA ARG A 71 2.32 -7.40 -12.63
C ARG A 71 1.41 -6.19 -12.42
N THR A 72 0.83 -6.04 -11.24
CA THR A 72 -0.07 -4.91 -10.95
C THR A 72 0.70 -3.60 -10.86
N LEU A 73 1.88 -3.60 -10.22
CA LEU A 73 2.77 -2.43 -10.24
C LEU A 73 3.18 -2.04 -11.66
N ALA A 74 3.47 -3.01 -12.53
CA ALA A 74 3.79 -2.77 -13.93
C ALA A 74 2.63 -2.10 -14.66
N GLN A 75 1.40 -2.59 -14.46
CA GLN A 75 0.19 -1.97 -15.01
C GLN A 75 0.05 -0.51 -14.56
N LEU A 76 0.16 -0.22 -13.25
CA LEU A 76 0.04 1.14 -12.75
C LEU A 76 1.17 2.05 -13.26
N LYS A 77 2.38 1.50 -13.40
CA LYS A 77 3.54 2.21 -13.94
C LYS A 77 3.35 2.60 -15.40
N ILE A 78 2.91 1.67 -16.27
CA ILE A 78 2.65 2.00 -17.68
C ILE A 78 1.44 2.93 -17.86
N CYS A 79 0.53 2.98 -16.88
CA CYS A 79 -0.56 3.96 -16.84
C CYS A 79 -0.14 5.33 -16.26
N GLY A 80 1.14 5.52 -15.90
CA GLY A 80 1.67 6.80 -15.41
C GLY A 80 1.28 7.16 -13.98
N VAL A 81 0.77 6.21 -13.19
CA VAL A 81 0.31 6.48 -11.82
C VAL A 81 1.44 7.01 -10.95
N PHE A 82 2.60 6.36 -10.99
CA PHE A 82 3.75 6.73 -10.16
C PHE A 82 4.42 8.04 -10.61
N ASP A 83 4.11 8.55 -11.82
CA ASP A 83 4.56 9.87 -12.26
C ASP A 83 3.64 11.00 -11.78
N MET A 84 2.41 10.66 -11.37
CA MET A 84 1.36 11.60 -10.98
C MET A 84 1.26 11.80 -9.47
N ILE A 85 1.46 10.74 -8.70
CA ILE A 85 1.28 10.78 -7.24
C ILE A 85 2.37 11.63 -6.58
N GLY A 86 1.99 12.27 -5.47
CA GLY A 86 2.90 13.08 -4.67
C GLY A 86 3.45 12.35 -3.44
N GLY A 87 2.95 11.14 -3.14
CA GLY A 87 3.43 10.30 -2.04
C GLY A 87 2.82 8.91 -2.09
N LEU A 88 3.50 7.96 -1.44
CA LEU A 88 3.10 6.55 -1.37
C LEU A 88 3.08 6.06 0.07
N ILE A 89 2.03 5.34 0.44
CA ILE A 89 1.92 4.67 1.73
C ILE A 89 1.69 3.18 1.48
N ILE A 90 2.56 2.33 2.02
CA ILE A 90 2.52 0.89 1.85
C ILE A 90 2.04 0.26 3.15
N GLY A 91 0.89 -0.41 3.11
CA GLY A 91 0.37 -1.20 4.22
C GLY A 91 1.15 -2.51 4.38
N LYS A 92 1.05 -3.12 5.57
CA LYS A 92 1.65 -4.44 5.81
C LYS A 92 1.05 -5.49 4.88
N CYS A 93 1.85 -6.44 4.42
CA CYS A 93 1.32 -7.62 3.72
C CYS A 93 1.45 -8.86 4.59
N ARG A 94 0.32 -9.40 5.02
CA ARG A 94 0.28 -10.70 5.71
C ARG A 94 0.78 -11.78 4.74
N GLN A 95 1.71 -12.61 5.20
CA GLN A 95 2.22 -13.79 4.46
C GLN A 95 2.60 -13.51 2.99
N PHE A 96 3.39 -12.46 2.76
CA PHE A 96 3.92 -12.16 1.42
C PHE A 96 4.80 -13.31 0.91
N GLN A 97 4.50 -13.80 -0.29
CA GLN A 97 5.18 -14.95 -0.90
C GLN A 97 6.29 -14.43 -1.84
N HIS A 98 7.50 -14.32 -1.30
CA HIS A 98 8.64 -13.65 -1.94
C HIS A 98 9.37 -14.49 -3.02
N TYR A 99 9.04 -15.78 -3.18
CA TYR A 99 9.60 -16.70 -4.21
C TYR A 99 11.13 -16.61 -4.40
N GLY A 100 11.89 -16.58 -3.29
CA GLY A 100 13.36 -16.58 -3.31
C GLY A 100 14.02 -15.22 -3.55
N THR A 101 13.25 -14.13 -3.58
CA THR A 101 13.81 -12.76 -3.61
C THR A 101 14.40 -12.33 -2.25
N GLU A 102 14.02 -13.01 -1.16
CA GLU A 102 14.34 -12.67 0.23
C GLU A 102 13.95 -11.23 0.65
N LYS A 103 13.11 -10.56 -0.15
CA LYS A 103 12.62 -9.20 0.12
C LYS A 103 11.29 -9.25 0.86
N THR A 104 11.13 -8.32 1.79
CA THR A 104 9.81 -7.96 2.32
C THR A 104 8.93 -7.33 1.24
N TYR A 105 7.64 -7.24 1.51
CA TYR A 105 6.67 -6.66 0.55
C TYR A 105 7.03 -5.22 0.17
N TYR A 106 7.36 -4.37 1.14
CA TYR A 106 7.69 -2.99 0.88
C TYR A 106 9.05 -2.83 0.18
N GLU A 107 10.05 -3.65 0.50
CA GLU A 107 11.34 -3.66 -0.22
C GLU A 107 11.15 -4.03 -1.68
N PHE A 108 10.31 -5.05 -1.94
CA PHE A 108 9.99 -5.46 -3.29
C PHE A 108 9.35 -4.33 -4.11
N ILE A 109 8.34 -3.65 -3.56
CA ILE A 109 7.69 -2.51 -4.20
C ILE A 109 8.67 -1.36 -4.42
N TYR A 110 9.43 -0.99 -3.39
CA TYR A 110 10.32 0.16 -3.43
C TYR A 110 11.44 -0.02 -4.47
N ASP A 111 12.02 -1.22 -4.53
CA ASP A 111 13.03 -1.57 -5.52
C ASP A 111 12.45 -1.59 -6.94
N TYR A 112 11.21 -2.10 -7.12
CA TYR A 112 10.52 -2.06 -8.42
C TYR A 112 10.30 -0.63 -8.94
N LEU A 113 9.99 0.29 -8.02
CA LEU A 113 9.83 1.71 -8.32
C LEU A 113 11.17 2.45 -8.47
N ASN A 114 12.30 1.80 -8.15
CA ASN A 114 13.66 2.34 -8.27
C ASN A 114 13.86 3.65 -7.49
N GLY A 115 13.40 3.68 -6.23
CA GLY A 115 13.62 4.82 -5.33
C GLY A 115 12.93 6.11 -5.80
N PRO A 116 11.60 6.23 -5.64
CA PRO A 116 10.86 7.40 -6.11
C PRO A 116 11.26 8.71 -5.41
N ASN A 117 11.10 9.82 -6.13
CA ASN A 117 11.43 11.18 -5.65
C ASN A 117 10.33 11.83 -4.78
N TYR A 118 9.39 11.04 -4.29
CA TYR A 118 8.30 11.47 -3.41
C TYR A 118 8.38 10.73 -2.07
N PRO A 119 7.73 11.24 -1.00
CA PRO A 119 7.76 10.61 0.31
C PRO A 119 7.11 9.23 0.29
N VAL A 120 7.74 8.26 0.96
CA VAL A 120 7.25 6.87 1.05
C VAL A 120 7.33 6.36 2.49
N LEU A 121 6.17 5.99 3.03
CA LEU A 121 6.05 5.24 4.28
C LEU A 121 5.64 3.79 3.99
N ALA A 122 6.14 2.86 4.78
CA ALA A 122 5.84 1.44 4.72
C ALA A 122 5.47 0.87 6.09
N GLU A 123 5.01 -0.38 6.10
CA GLU A 123 4.56 -1.11 7.30
C GLU A 123 3.42 -0.40 8.07
N CYS A 124 2.55 0.31 7.35
CA CYS A 124 1.43 1.03 7.97
C CYS A 124 0.23 0.10 8.28
N ASP A 125 -0.45 0.36 9.39
CA ASP A 125 -1.49 -0.51 9.97
C ASP A 125 -2.91 -0.30 9.38
N PHE A 126 -3.11 -0.48 8.07
CA PHE A 126 -4.45 -0.37 7.43
C PHE A 126 -4.79 -1.54 6.51
N SER A 127 -4.12 -2.67 6.68
CA SER A 127 -4.25 -3.87 5.85
C SER A 127 -4.80 -5.06 6.64
N HIS A 128 -4.67 -6.27 6.10
CA HIS A 128 -5.10 -7.54 6.71
C HIS A 128 -4.25 -8.00 7.93
N CYS A 129 -3.59 -7.07 8.61
CA CYS A 129 -2.88 -7.29 9.87
C CYS A 129 -3.63 -6.62 11.03
N ALA A 130 -3.46 -7.13 12.24
CA ALA A 130 -4.03 -6.53 13.45
C ALA A 130 -2.99 -5.67 14.20
N PRO A 131 -3.37 -4.46 14.70
CA PRO A 131 -4.65 -3.77 14.51
C PRO A 131 -4.81 -3.19 13.10
N MET A 132 -6.07 -2.87 12.70
CA MET A 132 -6.38 -2.26 11.42
C MET A 132 -7.05 -0.89 11.60
N LEU A 133 -6.36 0.16 11.14
CA LEU A 133 -6.87 1.52 11.10
C LEU A 133 -7.90 1.68 9.98
N THR A 134 -8.89 2.53 10.21
CA THR A 134 -9.85 2.93 9.17
C THR A 134 -9.35 4.20 8.48
N LEU A 135 -9.10 4.11 7.17
CA LEU A 135 -8.70 5.26 6.35
C LEU A 135 -9.88 5.77 5.50
N PRO A 136 -10.25 7.06 5.61
CA PRO A 136 -11.22 7.66 4.71
C PRO A 136 -10.62 7.88 3.31
N ILE A 137 -11.33 7.44 2.28
CA ILE A 137 -10.90 7.60 0.89
C ILE A 137 -11.47 8.89 0.30
N GLY A 138 -10.63 9.64 -0.41
CA GLY A 138 -11.02 10.83 -1.16
C GLY A 138 -10.94 12.15 -0.40
N ILE A 139 -10.51 12.14 0.87
CA ILE A 139 -10.23 13.35 1.64
C ILE A 139 -8.78 13.80 1.47
N THR A 140 -8.49 15.05 1.84
CA THR A 140 -7.11 15.54 1.89
C THR A 140 -6.39 14.98 3.11
N ALA A 141 -5.16 14.53 2.92
CA ALA A 141 -4.25 14.15 3.98
C ALA A 141 -2.89 14.85 3.78
N LYS A 142 -2.14 15.00 4.88
CA LYS A 142 -0.72 15.36 4.84
C LYS A 142 0.09 14.14 5.23
N LEU A 143 1.02 13.77 4.37
CA LEU A 143 2.03 12.75 4.64
C LEU A 143 3.34 13.46 4.97
N ASP A 144 3.92 13.13 6.13
CA ASP A 144 5.26 13.54 6.52
C ASP A 144 6.06 12.27 6.81
N ALA A 145 6.87 11.84 5.84
CA ALA A 145 7.61 10.60 5.96
C ALA A 145 8.82 10.75 6.88
N ASP A 146 9.34 11.96 7.07
CA ASP A 146 10.44 12.24 8.01
C ASP A 146 9.96 12.11 9.46
N ALA A 147 8.73 12.57 9.74
CA ALA A 147 8.10 12.47 11.06
C ALA A 147 7.25 11.20 11.24
N GLN A 148 7.10 10.38 10.20
CA GLN A 148 6.24 9.19 10.18
C GLN A 148 4.79 9.49 10.56
N THR A 149 4.21 10.55 9.99
CA THR A 149 2.83 10.96 10.28
C THR A 149 1.95 11.02 9.03
N ILE A 150 0.68 10.67 9.22
CA ILE A 150 -0.41 10.84 8.26
C ILE A 150 -1.50 11.64 8.98
N GLU A 151 -1.69 12.90 8.60
CA GLU A 151 -2.70 13.80 9.18
C GLU A 151 -3.89 13.91 8.24
N LEU A 152 -5.08 13.55 8.72
CA LEU A 152 -6.33 13.70 7.96
C LEU A 152 -6.83 15.15 8.08
N VAL A 153 -6.97 15.86 6.96
CA VAL A 153 -7.41 17.25 6.91
C VAL A 153 -8.88 17.30 6.52
N ARG A 154 -9.69 17.94 7.36
CA ARG A 154 -11.14 18.12 7.15
C ARG A 154 -11.47 19.51 6.61
#